data_AF-A0A0B6ZRA1-F1
#
_entry.id   AF-A0A0B6ZRA1-F1
#
_cell.length_a   1.000
_cell.length_b   1.000
_cell.length_c   1.000
_cell.angle_alpha   90.00
_cell.angle_beta   90.00
_cell.angle_gamma   90.00
#
_symmetry.space_group_name_H-M   'P 1'
#
loop_
_entity.id
_entity.type
_entity.pdbx_description
1 polymer ?
#
loop_
_entity_poly.entity_id
_entity_poly.type
_entity_poly.pdbx_seq_one_letter_code
_entity_poly.pdbx_strand_id
1 'polypeptide(L)'
;PPLQGSLYQAQLFTESRLEMAEHTEETPEAEKEEDENPNYKPPAPKALEDIVKQDADDKSLQKYKELLLGGSLSVNIIIDENNPNKVIVKKLSLLGEDRDEIFIDLTKPAEEIKKESFSLKEGCKYQIKIYFNVQREIVVGLRYEQKVYRKGIQVSSMKQMMGSYGPKLELQSFTTQQEEAPCGMLMRGDYKIKSKFTDDDQNTFVSWEWNLSVKKDW
;
A
#
# COMPACT_ATOMS: atom_id res chain seq x y z
N PRO A 1 -7.21 20.05 7.93
CA PRO A 1 -6.26 19.43 8.89
C PRO A 1 -5.54 18.24 8.22
N PRO A 2 -4.20 18.14 8.25
CA PRO A 2 -3.54 17.00 7.64
C PRO A 2 -3.89 15.75 8.45
N LEU A 3 -4.31 14.70 7.76
CA LEU A 3 -4.53 13.37 8.30
C LEU A 3 -3.20 12.92 8.93
N GLN A 4 -3.11 12.98 10.26
CA GLN A 4 -1.91 12.54 10.98
C GLN A 4 -1.77 11.02 10.80
N GLY A 5 -0.57 10.58 10.41
CA GLY A 5 -0.28 9.24 9.89
C GLY A 5 -0.70 8.07 10.80
N SER A 6 -0.77 6.88 10.22
CA SER A 6 -1.41 5.71 10.82
C SER A 6 -0.78 5.28 12.16
N LEU A 7 0.54 5.40 12.32
CA LEU A 7 1.22 5.10 13.60
C LEU A 7 1.02 6.18 14.67
N TYR A 8 0.74 7.43 14.29
CA TYR A 8 0.40 8.49 15.24
C TYR A 8 -1.02 8.29 15.78
N GLN A 9 -1.97 7.90 14.91
CA GLN A 9 -3.31 7.48 15.36
C GLN A 9 -3.23 6.28 16.30
N ALA A 10 -2.32 5.33 16.04
CA ALA A 10 -2.05 4.22 16.96
C ALA A 10 -1.55 4.67 18.33
N GLN A 11 -0.70 5.70 18.36
CA GLN A 11 -0.22 6.30 19.61
C GLN A 11 -1.37 6.95 20.37
N LEU A 12 -2.17 7.80 19.73
CA LEU A 12 -3.36 8.42 20.33
C LEU A 12 -4.36 7.39 20.84
N PHE A 13 -4.64 6.34 20.05
CA PHE A 13 -5.54 5.26 20.45
C PHE A 13 -5.01 4.48 21.67
N THR A 14 -3.71 4.22 21.72
CA THR A 14 -3.07 3.52 22.85
C THR A 14 -3.03 4.39 24.10
N GLU A 15 -2.71 5.67 23.97
CA GLU A 15 -2.72 6.66 25.05
C GLU A 15 -4.15 6.87 25.60
N SER A 16 -5.15 6.99 24.72
CA SER A 16 -6.57 7.05 25.10
C SER A 16 -7.06 5.79 25.82
N ARG A 17 -6.66 4.58 25.37
CA ARG A 17 -6.96 3.34 26.10
C ARG A 17 -6.31 3.27 27.48
N LEU A 18 -5.15 3.91 27.68
CA LEU A 18 -4.47 3.95 28.98
C LEU A 18 -5.15 4.93 29.94
N GLU A 19 -5.62 6.09 29.46
CA GLU A 19 -6.43 7.01 30.26
C GLU A 19 -7.78 6.40 30.65
N MET A 20 -8.43 5.67 29.73
CA MET A 20 -9.71 4.98 29.98
C MET A 20 -9.56 3.76 30.91
N ALA A 21 -8.34 3.21 31.08
CA ALA A 21 -8.08 2.10 31.99
C ALA A 21 -8.12 2.49 33.48
N GLU A 22 -8.23 3.79 33.82
CA GLU A 22 -8.50 4.27 35.18
C GLU A 22 -10.00 4.45 35.49
N HIS A 23 -10.91 4.33 34.51
CA HIS A 23 -12.35 4.41 34.77
C HIS A 23 -13.20 3.58 33.78
N THR A 24 -13.61 2.39 34.23
CA THR A 24 -14.70 1.51 33.72
C THR A 24 -14.60 1.02 32.26
N GLU A 25 -14.80 -0.30 32.10
CA GLU A 25 -14.77 -1.02 30.82
C GLU A 25 -15.96 -0.64 29.91
N GLU A 26 -15.71 0.22 28.91
CA GLU A 26 -16.48 0.26 27.68
C GLU A 26 -15.57 -0.06 26.49
N THR A 27 -15.91 -1.12 25.75
CA THR A 27 -15.32 -1.48 24.46
C THR A 27 -15.63 -0.39 23.43
N PRO A 28 -14.64 0.28 22.79
CA PRO A 28 -14.92 1.15 21.68
C PRO A 28 -15.21 0.29 20.44
N GLU A 29 -16.35 0.57 19.81
CA GLU A 29 -16.67 0.10 18.47
C GLU A 29 -15.55 0.53 17.49
N ALA A 30 -15.15 -0.38 16.61
CA ALA A 30 -14.17 -0.09 15.58
C ALA A 30 -14.62 1.12 14.75
N GLU A 31 -13.83 2.18 14.77
CA GLU A 31 -14.00 3.35 13.92
C GLU A 31 -14.10 2.87 12.47
N LYS A 32 -15.27 3.07 11.87
CA LYS A 32 -15.49 2.91 10.44
C LYS A 32 -14.68 4.01 9.76
N GLU A 33 -13.48 3.67 9.31
CA GLU A 33 -12.74 4.51 8.36
C GLU A 33 -13.70 4.86 7.21
N GLU A 34 -13.91 6.16 7.03
CA GLU A 34 -14.89 6.75 6.13
C GLU A 34 -14.81 6.12 4.75
N ASP A 35 -15.92 5.51 4.32
CA ASP A 35 -16.11 5.08 2.94
C ASP A 35 -15.81 6.26 2.03
N GLU A 36 -14.88 6.02 1.11
CA GLU A 36 -14.62 6.85 -0.05
C GLU A 36 -15.94 7.32 -0.65
N ASN A 37 -16.04 8.63 -0.91
CA ASN A 37 -17.18 9.33 -1.53
C ASN A 37 -18.34 8.40 -1.93
N PRO A 38 -19.48 8.37 -1.19
CA PRO A 38 -20.55 7.40 -1.39
C PRO A 38 -21.21 7.46 -2.78
N ASN A 39 -20.85 8.46 -3.59
CA ASN A 39 -21.32 8.62 -4.96
C ASN A 39 -20.37 8.03 -6.03
N TYR A 40 -19.16 7.62 -5.69
CA TYR A 40 -18.25 6.99 -6.66
C TYR A 40 -18.74 5.58 -6.98
N LYS A 41 -18.85 5.27 -8.27
CA LYS A 41 -19.17 3.94 -8.77
C LYS A 41 -18.00 3.47 -9.63
N PRO A 42 -17.39 2.31 -9.32
CA PRO A 42 -16.33 1.75 -10.14
C PRO A 42 -16.79 1.63 -11.60
N PRO A 43 -15.92 1.94 -12.58
CA PRO A 43 -16.27 1.80 -13.99
C PRO A 43 -16.50 0.33 -14.34
N ALA A 44 -17.33 0.08 -15.35
CA ALA A 44 -17.53 -1.29 -15.85
C ALA A 44 -16.20 -1.87 -16.38
N PRO A 45 -15.89 -3.15 -16.07
CA PRO A 45 -14.67 -3.78 -16.55
C PRO A 45 -14.69 -3.82 -18.09
N LYS A 46 -13.59 -3.36 -18.70
CA LYS A 46 -13.35 -3.43 -20.14
C LYS A 46 -11.97 -4.03 -20.37
N ALA A 47 -11.86 -4.94 -21.33
CA ALA A 47 -10.58 -5.51 -21.71
C ALA A 47 -9.70 -4.44 -22.37
N LEU A 48 -8.38 -4.53 -22.15
CA LEU A 48 -7.40 -3.64 -22.77
C LEU A 48 -7.59 -3.62 -24.29
N GLU A 49 -7.77 -4.78 -24.93
CA GLU A 49 -7.96 -4.88 -26.37
C GLU A 49 -9.18 -4.10 -26.88
N ASP A 50 -10.30 -4.14 -26.15
CA ASP A 50 -11.51 -3.41 -26.51
C ASP A 50 -11.29 -1.91 -26.39
N ILE A 51 -10.56 -1.47 -25.35
CA ILE A 51 -10.15 -0.07 -25.17
C ILE A 51 -9.27 0.38 -26.34
N VAL A 52 -8.37 -0.47 -26.84
CA VAL A 52 -7.53 -0.12 -28.01
C VAL A 52 -8.37 -0.01 -29.29
N LYS A 53 -9.29 -0.96 -29.52
CA LYS A 53 -10.13 -1.02 -30.74
C LYS A 53 -11.19 0.07 -30.80
N GLN A 54 -11.67 0.56 -29.65
CA GLN A 54 -12.68 1.63 -29.59
C GLN A 54 -12.12 2.90 -30.25
N ASP A 55 -12.94 3.63 -31.02
CA ASP A 55 -12.56 4.93 -31.60
C ASP A 55 -11.28 4.89 -32.46
N ALA A 56 -11.05 3.77 -33.15
CA ALA A 56 -9.87 3.56 -33.98
C ALA A 56 -9.74 4.58 -35.13
N ASP A 57 -10.81 5.28 -35.50
CA ASP A 57 -10.78 6.30 -36.55
C ASP A 57 -10.35 7.70 -36.03
N ASP A 58 -10.28 7.90 -34.70
CA ASP A 58 -9.91 9.17 -34.09
C ASP A 58 -8.42 9.22 -33.73
N LYS A 59 -7.65 9.96 -34.55
CA LYS A 59 -6.20 10.16 -34.35
C LYS A 59 -5.84 10.81 -33.01
N SER A 60 -6.72 11.63 -32.43
CA SER A 60 -6.47 12.29 -31.14
C SER A 60 -6.59 11.27 -30.00
N LEU A 61 -7.62 10.43 -30.05
CA LEU A 61 -7.81 9.36 -29.07
C LEU A 61 -6.75 8.27 -29.19
N GLN A 62 -6.28 7.96 -30.40
CA GLN A 62 -5.13 7.07 -30.60
C GLN A 62 -3.87 7.58 -29.89
N LYS A 63 -3.50 8.86 -30.12
CA LYS A 63 -2.35 9.49 -29.45
C LYS A 63 -2.51 9.52 -27.93
N TYR A 64 -3.72 9.76 -27.44
CA TYR A 64 -4.02 9.76 -26.02
C TYR A 64 -3.82 8.36 -25.39
N LYS A 65 -4.32 7.31 -26.05
CA LYS A 65 -4.11 5.92 -25.63
C LYS A 65 -2.64 5.54 -25.68
N GLU A 66 -1.90 5.97 -26.70
CA GLU A 66 -0.47 5.74 -26.82
C GLU A 66 0.32 6.44 -25.70
N LEU A 67 -0.08 7.64 -25.31
CA LEU A 67 0.55 8.33 -24.18
C LEU A 67 0.33 7.60 -22.85
N LEU A 68 -0.86 7.05 -22.63
CA LEU A 68 -1.22 6.38 -21.38
C LEU A 68 -0.71 4.93 -21.30
N LEU A 69 -0.81 4.18 -22.39
CA LEU A 69 -0.56 2.75 -22.44
C LEU A 69 0.77 2.40 -23.10
N GLY A 70 1.35 3.31 -23.91
CA GLY A 70 2.67 3.18 -24.52
C GLY A 70 2.89 1.80 -25.16
N GLY A 71 3.94 1.12 -24.70
CA GLY A 71 4.33 -0.22 -25.18
C GLY A 71 3.27 -1.32 -24.99
N SER A 72 2.26 -1.09 -24.15
CA SER A 72 1.19 -2.06 -23.87
C SER A 72 0.10 -2.14 -24.93
N LEU A 73 0.15 -1.25 -25.93
CA LEU A 73 -0.72 -1.30 -27.11
C LEU A 73 -0.25 -2.30 -28.17
N SER A 74 1.02 -2.69 -28.14
CA SER A 74 1.65 -3.47 -29.23
C SER A 74 2.10 -4.87 -28.81
N VAL A 75 2.25 -5.11 -27.50
CA VAL A 75 2.73 -6.37 -26.95
C VAL A 75 1.89 -6.74 -25.73
N ASN A 76 1.45 -8.00 -25.65
CA ASN A 76 0.88 -8.53 -24.42
C ASN A 76 1.99 -8.56 -23.36
N ILE A 77 1.99 -7.57 -22.46
CA ILE A 77 3.02 -7.43 -21.45
C ILE A 77 2.82 -8.51 -20.39
N ILE A 78 3.73 -9.49 -20.39
CA ILE A 78 3.78 -10.56 -19.40
C ILE A 78 5.17 -10.51 -18.75
N ILE A 79 5.21 -10.33 -17.43
CA ILE A 79 6.44 -10.28 -16.63
C ILE A 79 6.73 -11.65 -16.02
N ASP A 80 5.67 -12.33 -15.57
CA ASP A 80 5.73 -13.66 -14.99
C ASP A 80 4.54 -14.48 -15.49
N GLU A 81 4.82 -15.45 -16.36
CA GLU A 81 3.82 -16.33 -16.93
C GLU A 81 3.15 -17.23 -15.89
N ASN A 82 3.87 -17.58 -14.81
CA ASN A 82 3.39 -18.46 -13.76
C ASN A 82 2.53 -17.70 -12.73
N ASN A 83 2.59 -16.38 -12.74
CA ASN A 83 1.76 -15.56 -11.87
C ASN A 83 0.43 -15.21 -12.56
N PRO A 84 -0.72 -15.69 -12.06
CA PRO A 84 -2.02 -15.39 -12.65
C PRO A 84 -2.47 -13.95 -12.34
N ASN A 85 -1.87 -13.28 -11.36
CA ASN A 85 -2.27 -11.94 -10.97
C ASN A 85 -1.80 -10.89 -11.99
N LYS A 86 -2.61 -9.83 -12.11
CA LYS A 86 -2.28 -8.64 -12.92
C LYS A 86 -1.18 -7.80 -12.28
N VAL A 87 -1.10 -7.79 -10.94
CA VAL A 87 -0.12 -7.00 -10.19
C VAL A 87 0.90 -7.92 -9.54
N ILE A 88 2.18 -7.60 -9.71
CA ILE A 88 3.28 -8.35 -9.14
C ILE A 88 4.14 -7.38 -8.34
N VAL A 89 4.12 -7.51 -7.01
CA VAL A 89 4.99 -6.73 -6.13
C VAL A 89 6.39 -7.34 -6.15
N LYS A 90 7.41 -6.49 -6.28
CA LYS A 90 8.81 -6.91 -6.38
C LYS A 90 9.59 -6.61 -5.11
N LYS A 91 9.46 -5.40 -4.59
CA LYS A 91 10.17 -4.98 -3.39
C LYS A 91 9.43 -3.85 -2.67
N LEU A 92 9.67 -3.74 -1.39
CA LEU A 92 9.22 -2.63 -0.56
C LEU A 92 10.46 -1.95 0.04
N SER A 93 10.34 -0.66 0.25
CA SER A 93 11.41 0.14 0.83
C SER A 93 10.87 1.14 1.83
N LEU A 94 11.77 1.56 2.71
CA LEU A 94 11.49 2.57 3.71
C LEU A 94 12.40 3.77 3.47
N LEU A 95 11.78 4.91 3.21
CA LEU A 95 12.43 6.21 3.01
C LEU A 95 12.41 6.94 4.34
N GLY A 96 13.46 6.77 5.15
CA GLY A 96 13.62 7.48 6.42
C GLY A 96 14.29 8.84 6.22
N GLU A 97 13.93 9.80 7.07
CA GLU A 97 14.62 11.09 7.15
C GLU A 97 16.12 10.90 7.37
N ASP A 98 16.94 11.51 6.50
CA ASP A 98 18.41 11.48 6.51
C ASP A 98 19.04 10.07 6.47
N ARG A 99 18.38 9.11 5.81
CA ARG A 99 18.90 7.73 5.66
C ARG A 99 18.84 7.26 4.22
N ASP A 100 19.72 6.32 3.90
CA ASP A 100 19.66 5.60 2.63
C ASP A 100 18.41 4.71 2.57
N GLU A 101 17.87 4.56 1.37
CA GLU A 101 16.71 3.69 1.12
C GLU A 101 17.09 2.22 1.37
N ILE A 102 16.39 1.58 2.30
CA ILE A 102 16.57 0.16 2.62
C ILE A 102 15.44 -0.61 1.95
N PHE A 103 15.73 -1.81 1.46
CA PHE A 103 14.77 -2.63 0.71
C PHE A 103 14.53 -3.99 1.37
N ILE A 104 13.28 -4.45 1.29
CA ILE A 104 12.87 -5.85 1.45
C ILE A 104 12.49 -6.36 0.07
N ASP A 105 13.11 -7.47 -0.34
CA ASP A 105 12.73 -8.19 -1.55
C ASP A 105 11.48 -9.03 -1.28
N LEU A 106 10.40 -8.70 -1.99
CA LEU A 106 9.09 -9.33 -1.84
C LEU A 106 8.88 -10.49 -2.82
N THR A 107 9.91 -10.86 -3.59
CA THR A 107 9.91 -12.04 -4.46
C THR A 107 10.38 -13.31 -3.72
N LYS A 108 10.96 -13.14 -2.53
CA LYS A 108 11.35 -14.23 -1.64
C LYS A 108 10.14 -15.01 -1.12
N PRO A 109 10.32 -16.24 -0.60
CA PRO A 109 9.27 -16.97 0.10
C PRO A 109 8.69 -16.16 1.26
N ALA A 110 7.38 -16.26 1.48
CA ALA A 110 6.67 -15.49 2.51
C ALA A 110 7.26 -15.69 3.93
N GLU A 111 7.76 -16.88 4.25
CA GLU A 111 8.40 -17.19 5.53
C GLU A 111 9.75 -16.51 5.73
N GLU A 112 10.42 -16.10 4.66
CA GLU A 112 11.64 -15.29 4.72
C GLU A 112 11.28 -13.81 4.87
N ILE A 113 10.32 -13.32 4.08
CA ILE A 113 9.84 -11.92 4.15
C ILE A 113 9.34 -11.60 5.58
N LYS A 114 8.62 -12.54 6.21
CA LYS A 114 8.15 -12.42 7.60
C LYS A 114 9.25 -12.24 8.64
N LYS A 115 10.51 -12.55 8.31
CA LYS A 115 11.66 -12.38 9.21
C LYS A 115 12.41 -11.08 8.95
N GLU A 116 12.20 -10.48 7.79
CA GLU A 116 12.78 -9.19 7.44
C GLU A 116 12.17 -8.09 8.33
N SER A 117 13.00 -7.12 8.71
CA SER A 117 12.57 -6.02 9.56
C SER A 117 13.31 -4.73 9.24
N PHE A 118 12.58 -3.63 9.15
CA PHE A 118 13.18 -2.29 9.19
C PHE A 118 13.33 -1.81 10.63
N SER A 119 14.37 -1.02 10.90
CA SER A 119 14.52 -0.27 12.15
C SER A 119 14.28 1.21 11.89
N LEU A 120 13.43 1.82 12.71
CA LEU A 120 13.18 3.26 12.70
C LEU A 120 13.52 3.87 14.05
N LYS A 121 14.10 5.06 14.02
CA LYS A 121 14.20 5.91 15.20
C LYS A 121 12.82 6.47 15.54
N GLU A 122 12.44 6.46 16.81
CA GLU A 122 11.21 7.11 17.27
C GLU A 122 11.16 8.59 16.84
N GLY A 123 9.98 9.06 16.43
CA GLY A 123 9.76 10.44 15.99
C GLY A 123 10.38 10.79 14.63
N CYS A 124 11.06 9.87 13.95
CA CYS A 124 11.55 10.16 12.61
C CYS A 124 10.40 10.15 11.61
N LYS A 125 10.49 11.01 10.59
CA LYS A 125 9.58 10.95 9.44
C LYS A 125 10.00 9.85 8.49
N TYR A 126 9.02 9.16 7.95
CA TYR A 126 9.27 8.14 6.94
C TYR A 126 8.15 8.03 5.90
N GLN A 127 8.48 7.44 4.76
CA GLN A 127 7.52 7.02 3.74
C GLN A 127 7.79 5.57 3.35
N ILE A 128 6.74 4.85 2.98
CA ILE A 128 6.85 3.51 2.43
C ILE A 128 6.77 3.64 0.92
N LYS A 129 7.75 3.05 0.21
CA LYS A 129 7.72 3.00 -1.25
C LYS A 129 7.70 1.56 -1.72
N ILE A 130 6.67 1.22 -2.49
CA ILE A 130 6.41 -0.12 -2.99
C ILE A 130 6.67 -0.14 -4.49
N TYR A 131 7.37 -1.16 -4.94
CA TYR A 131 7.74 -1.35 -6.33
C TYR A 131 7.04 -2.57 -6.90
N PHE A 132 6.37 -2.40 -8.03
CA PHE A 132 5.53 -3.43 -8.63
C PHE A 132 5.49 -3.31 -10.15
N ASN A 133 5.15 -4.41 -10.81
CA ASN A 133 4.79 -4.44 -12.21
C ASN A 133 3.29 -4.70 -12.35
N VAL A 134 2.74 -4.23 -13.46
CA VAL A 134 1.41 -4.63 -13.93
C VAL A 134 1.58 -5.37 -15.26
N GLN A 135 0.86 -6.48 -15.40
CA GLN A 135 0.89 -7.34 -16.57
C GLN A 135 -0.52 -7.69 -17.04
N ARG A 136 -0.64 -8.10 -18.30
CA ARG A 136 -1.86 -8.58 -18.99
C ARG A 136 -2.92 -7.50 -19.21
N GLU A 137 -3.44 -6.91 -18.14
CA GLU A 137 -4.63 -6.05 -18.17
C GLU A 137 -4.46 -4.80 -17.30
N ILE A 138 -5.27 -3.78 -17.59
CA ILE A 138 -5.35 -2.58 -16.76
C ILE A 138 -5.95 -2.97 -15.39
N VAL A 139 -5.36 -2.41 -14.33
CA VAL A 139 -5.91 -2.46 -12.99
C VAL A 139 -6.45 -1.09 -12.65
N VAL A 140 -7.76 -1.01 -12.46
CA VAL A 140 -8.45 0.24 -12.15
C VAL A 140 -8.64 0.33 -10.64
N GLY A 141 -8.39 1.51 -10.07
CA GLY A 141 -8.61 1.75 -8.65
C GLY A 141 -7.74 0.88 -7.75
N LEU A 142 -6.47 0.68 -8.11
CA LEU A 142 -5.51 -0.03 -7.28
C LEU A 142 -5.38 0.71 -5.94
N ARG A 143 -5.40 -0.05 -4.85
CA ARG A 143 -5.31 0.45 -3.47
C ARG A 143 -4.23 -0.29 -2.72
N TYR A 144 -3.53 0.46 -1.88
CA TYR A 144 -2.67 -0.09 -0.86
C TYR A 144 -3.41 -0.11 0.46
N GLU A 145 -3.47 -1.28 1.11
CA GLU A 145 -3.99 -1.42 2.46
C GLU A 145 -2.90 -1.93 3.39
N GLN A 146 -2.84 -1.35 4.58
CA GLN A 146 -1.90 -1.72 5.63
C GLN A 146 -2.64 -1.85 6.96
N LYS A 147 -2.28 -2.88 7.72
CA LYS A 147 -2.71 -3.05 9.11
C LYS A 147 -1.49 -3.27 9.98
N VAL A 148 -1.40 -2.50 11.07
CA VAL A 148 -0.28 -2.55 12.01
C VAL A 148 -0.74 -3.22 13.30
N TYR A 149 0.04 -4.21 13.73
CA TYR A 149 -0.21 -5.00 14.93
C TYR A 149 0.95 -4.86 15.90
N ARG A 150 0.62 -4.74 17.18
CA ARG A 150 1.58 -4.76 18.28
C ARG A 150 1.14 -5.77 19.32
N LYS A 151 2.01 -6.74 19.63
CA LYS A 151 1.70 -7.87 20.54
C LYS A 151 0.36 -8.56 20.22
N GLY A 152 0.05 -8.69 18.93
CA GLY A 152 -1.18 -9.32 18.44
C GLY A 152 -2.41 -8.42 18.37
N ILE A 153 -2.36 -7.21 18.94
CA ILE A 153 -3.46 -6.23 18.91
C ILE A 153 -3.28 -5.32 17.69
N GLN A 154 -4.34 -5.14 16.90
CA GLN A 154 -4.32 -4.14 15.82
C GLN A 154 -4.29 -2.74 16.45
N VAL A 155 -3.26 -1.97 16.14
CA VAL A 155 -3.08 -0.61 16.64
C VAL A 155 -3.28 0.44 15.55
N SER A 156 -3.23 0.05 14.28
CA SER A 156 -3.46 0.95 13.16
C SER A 156 -3.98 0.25 11.92
N SER A 157 -4.67 1.00 11.07
CA SER A 157 -5.10 0.64 9.73
C SER A 157 -4.92 1.85 8.81
N MET A 158 -4.64 1.59 7.54
CA MET A 158 -4.55 2.60 6.50
C MET A 158 -5.00 1.99 5.18
N LYS A 159 -5.79 2.75 4.42
CA LYS A 159 -6.08 2.48 3.01
C LYS A 159 -5.72 3.70 2.18
N GLN A 160 -4.97 3.51 1.10
CA GLN A 160 -4.55 4.59 0.22
C GLN A 160 -4.82 4.23 -1.25
N MET A 161 -5.64 5.03 -1.91
CA MET A 161 -5.88 4.95 -3.35
C MET A 161 -4.60 5.29 -4.11
N MET A 162 -4.17 4.37 -4.99
CA MET A 162 -3.00 4.53 -5.84
C MET A 162 -3.38 4.98 -7.25
N GLY A 163 -4.63 4.71 -7.68
CA GLY A 163 -5.15 5.03 -9.00
C GLY A 163 -5.14 3.84 -9.96
N SER A 164 -5.20 4.11 -11.26
CA SER A 164 -5.25 3.09 -12.31
C SER A 164 -3.88 2.89 -12.95
N TYR A 165 -3.48 1.64 -13.15
CA TYR A 165 -2.19 1.26 -13.70
C TYR A 165 -2.38 0.33 -14.90
N GLY A 166 -1.79 0.71 -16.03
CA GLY A 166 -1.71 -0.15 -17.20
C GLY A 166 -0.55 -1.14 -17.10
N PRO A 167 -0.56 -2.23 -17.90
CA PRO A 167 0.59 -3.10 -18.01
C PRO A 167 1.85 -2.31 -18.41
N LYS A 168 3.03 -2.69 -17.92
CA LYS A 168 4.30 -2.06 -18.31
C LYS A 168 5.51 -2.94 -17.95
N LEU A 169 6.50 -3.00 -18.85
CA LEU A 169 7.78 -3.71 -18.61
C LEU A 169 8.59 -3.07 -17.49
N GLU A 170 8.62 -1.74 -17.48
CA GLU A 170 9.32 -0.97 -16.46
C GLU A 170 8.65 -1.11 -15.09
N LEU A 171 9.48 -1.16 -14.05
CA LEU A 171 9.03 -1.23 -12.67
C LEU A 171 8.34 0.08 -12.29
N GLN A 172 7.10 -0.03 -11.83
CA GLN A 172 6.33 1.09 -11.32
C GLN A 172 6.53 1.20 -9.80
N SER A 173 6.31 2.38 -9.25
CA SER A 173 6.41 2.58 -7.80
C SER A 173 5.33 3.50 -7.28
N PHE A 174 4.91 3.24 -6.06
CA PHE A 174 4.00 4.08 -5.29
C PHE A 174 4.64 4.41 -3.97
N THR A 175 4.54 5.67 -3.55
CA THR A 175 5.06 6.16 -2.27
C THR A 175 3.89 6.64 -1.43
N THR A 176 3.81 6.16 -0.19
CA THR A 176 2.76 6.58 0.74
C THR A 176 2.93 8.04 1.14
N GLN A 177 1.92 8.59 1.80
CA GLN A 177 2.10 9.87 2.50
C GLN A 177 3.19 9.73 3.57
N GLN A 178 3.78 10.86 3.94
CA GLN A 178 4.76 10.91 5.02
C GLN A 178 4.09 10.64 6.36
N GLU A 179 4.64 9.68 7.10
CA GLU A 179 4.23 9.34 8.45
C GLU A 179 5.35 9.67 9.45
N GLU A 180 5.02 9.69 10.73
CA GLU A 180 5.97 9.86 11.83
C GLU A 180 5.98 8.60 12.69
N ALA A 181 7.18 8.09 13.00
CA ALA A 181 7.33 6.93 13.87
C ALA A 181 6.88 7.27 15.29
N PRO A 182 6.18 6.35 16.00
CA PRO A 182 5.61 6.64 17.30
C PRO A 182 6.72 6.90 18.32
N CYS A 183 6.45 7.78 19.28
CA CYS A 183 7.41 8.21 20.28
C CYS A 183 7.14 7.63 21.67
N GLY A 184 8.20 7.51 22.47
CA GLY A 184 8.08 7.21 23.90
C GLY A 184 8.39 5.77 24.26
N MET A 185 8.87 5.58 25.49
CA MET A 185 9.35 4.28 25.99
C MET A 185 8.30 3.17 25.84
N LEU A 186 7.02 3.51 26.02
CA LEU A 186 5.92 2.57 25.89
C LEU A 186 5.60 2.20 24.45
N MET A 187 5.96 2.99 23.44
CA MET A 187 5.67 2.72 22.03
C MET A 187 6.81 2.00 21.31
N ARG A 188 8.04 2.14 21.78
CA ARG A 188 9.20 1.39 21.26
C ARG A 188 8.96 -0.13 21.24
N GLY A 189 9.61 -0.81 20.30
CA GLY A 189 9.56 -2.25 20.11
C GLY A 189 9.07 -2.65 18.72
N ASP A 190 8.69 -3.92 18.59
CA ASP A 190 8.38 -4.53 17.30
C ASP A 190 6.90 -4.46 16.95
N TYR A 191 6.66 -4.10 15.70
CA TYR A 191 5.37 -4.01 15.06
C TYR A 191 5.34 -4.99 13.89
N LYS A 192 4.25 -5.77 13.83
CA LYS A 192 3.96 -6.63 12.68
C LYS A 192 3.03 -5.88 11.75
N ILE A 193 3.40 -5.81 10.49
CA ILE A 193 2.64 -5.08 9.48
C ILE A 193 2.14 -6.08 8.45
N LYS A 194 0.84 -6.05 8.19
CA LYS A 194 0.19 -6.79 7.12
C LYS A 194 -0.18 -5.82 6.01
N SER A 195 0.39 -6.03 4.84
CA SER A 195 0.21 -5.18 3.68
C SER A 195 -0.45 -5.97 2.56
N LYS A 196 -1.30 -5.32 1.77
CA LYS A 196 -1.89 -5.92 0.57
C LYS A 196 -2.21 -4.88 -0.50
N PHE A 197 -2.29 -5.36 -1.74
CA PHE A 197 -2.87 -4.61 -2.84
C PHE A 197 -4.25 -5.15 -3.18
N THR A 198 -5.20 -4.22 -3.29
CA THR A 198 -6.60 -4.46 -3.66
C THR A 198 -7.03 -3.55 -4.81
N ASP A 199 -8.21 -3.78 -5.39
CA ASP A 199 -8.86 -2.85 -6.31
C ASP A 199 -10.22 -2.36 -5.77
N ASP A 200 -10.90 -1.53 -6.57
CA ASP A 200 -12.27 -1.05 -6.30
C ASP A 200 -13.30 -2.18 -6.13
N ASP A 201 -13.04 -3.35 -6.72
CA ASP A 201 -13.88 -4.56 -6.63
C ASP A 201 -13.51 -5.45 -5.43
N GLN A 202 -12.59 -4.98 -4.56
CA GLN A 202 -12.05 -5.70 -3.40
C GLN A 202 -11.30 -6.99 -3.71
N ASN A 203 -10.88 -7.19 -4.97
CA ASN A 203 -10.01 -8.30 -5.33
C ASN A 203 -8.65 -8.10 -4.69
N THR A 204 -8.15 -9.11 -3.98
CA THR A 204 -6.79 -9.06 -3.44
C THR A 204 -5.80 -9.64 -4.46
N PHE A 205 -4.87 -8.82 -4.95
CA PHE A 205 -3.84 -9.29 -5.87
C PHE A 205 -2.68 -9.96 -5.15
N VAL A 206 -2.23 -9.35 -4.05
CA VAL A 206 -1.07 -9.82 -3.29
C VAL A 206 -1.16 -9.32 -1.86
N SER A 207 -0.71 -10.14 -0.92
CA SER A 207 -0.58 -9.78 0.49
C SER A 207 0.74 -10.30 1.05
N TRP A 208 1.36 -9.53 1.94
CA TRP A 208 2.61 -9.90 2.58
C TRP A 208 2.66 -9.37 4.02
N GLU A 209 3.51 -9.98 4.83
CA GLU A 209 3.74 -9.58 6.22
C GLU A 209 5.22 -9.22 6.40
N TRP A 210 5.49 -8.14 7.11
CA TRP A 210 6.85 -7.67 7.41
C TRP A 210 6.87 -7.01 8.79
N ASN A 211 8.07 -6.74 9.32
CA ASN A 211 8.21 -6.17 10.66
C ASN A 211 8.87 -4.79 10.64
N LEU A 212 8.49 -3.97 11.61
CA LEU A 212 9.07 -2.67 11.87
C LEU A 212 9.45 -2.59 13.35
N SER A 213 10.70 -2.25 13.63
CA SER A 213 11.21 -2.08 14.99
C SER A 213 11.43 -0.60 15.26
N VAL A 214 10.69 -0.03 16.23
CA VAL A 214 10.83 1.36 16.65
C VAL A 214 11.77 1.43 17.84
N LYS A 215 12.86 2.18 17.71
CA LYS A 215 13.96 2.27 18.68
C LYS A 215 14.20 3.71 19.09
N LYS A 216 14.86 3.91 20.23
CA LYS A 216 15.25 5.25 20.71
C LYS A 216 16.24 5.92 19.75
N ASP A 217 17.16 5.12 19.25
CA ASP A 217 18.24 5.50 18.34
C ASP A 217 18.26 4.48 17.18
N TRP A 218 18.93 4.83 16.09
CA TRP A 218 18.99 4.03 14.87
C TRP A 218 19.66 2.66 15.05
#